data_AF-A0A1I0VP78-F1
#
_entry.id   AF-A0A1I0VP78-F1
#
_cell.length_a   1.000
_cell.length_b   1.000
_cell.length_c   1.000
_cell.angle_alpha   90.00
_cell.angle_beta   90.00
_cell.angle_gamma   90.00
#
_symmetry.space_group_name_H-M   'P 1'
#
loop_
_entity.id
_entity.type
_entity.pdbx_description
1 polymer ?
#
loop_
_entity_poly.entity_id
_entity_poly.type
_entity_poly.pdbx_seq_one_letter_code
_entity_poly.pdbx_strand_id
1 'polypeptide(L)'
;MAVTPAGAEVSNAVATSWKKIWKKNLKPLADKRYYTKAQSDAKYQPKGSYEPAGSGYTKAETYSKAEADAKYAAAGSGYSKAESDGRYARSTSLVRGSYMILNVATAANQFDGTDISFGTTFASAPEVHIIPVGGVPPAGCSGSVTAPDASPGHLCVFASLSSNAGTVFSCKASTSSCFGTASDPWGATLFTTSNAAGSMQAFGTWAARPTAVVATAPGRVSPGSGSTGSDEPLGTGATR
;
A
#
# COMPACT_ATOMS: atom_id res chain seq x y z
N MET A 1 -19.69 85.01 -19.33
CA MET A 1 -18.99 84.09 -18.42
C MET A 1 -19.56 82.70 -18.59
N ALA A 2 -18.67 81.68 -18.65
CA ALA A 2 -18.80 80.23 -18.35
C ALA A 2 -19.98 79.43 -18.97
N VAL A 3 -19.85 78.40 -19.84
CA VAL A 3 -19.12 77.09 -19.85
C VAL A 3 -19.82 75.97 -19.04
N THR A 4 -20.53 75.08 -19.77
CA THR A 4 -20.73 73.58 -19.74
C THR A 4 -20.67 72.74 -18.44
N PRO A 5 -21.35 71.55 -18.33
CA PRO A 5 -21.33 70.49 -19.35
C PRO A 5 -22.59 69.63 -19.62
N ALA A 6 -22.78 69.40 -20.93
CA ALA A 6 -23.24 68.20 -21.63
C ALA A 6 -24.10 67.17 -20.87
N GLY A 7 -25.41 67.30 -21.02
CA GLY A 7 -26.40 66.26 -20.76
C GLY A 7 -27.76 66.65 -21.37
N ALA A 8 -28.31 65.76 -22.20
CA ALA A 8 -29.64 65.81 -22.83
C ALA A 8 -29.81 66.90 -23.92
N GLU A 9 -30.53 66.70 -25.02
CA GLU A 9 -31.85 66.07 -25.08
C GLU A 9 -32.07 65.25 -26.36
N VAL A 10 -32.61 64.06 -26.17
CA VAL A 10 -33.32 63.31 -27.21
C VAL A 10 -34.73 63.89 -27.25
N SER A 11 -35.02 64.76 -28.21
CA SER A 11 -36.40 65.21 -28.47
C SER A 11 -36.97 64.50 -29.71
N ASN A 12 -38.05 63.76 -29.44
CA ASN A 12 -38.85 62.99 -30.37
C ASN A 12 -39.45 63.86 -31.48
N ALA A 13 -39.27 63.46 -32.74
CA ALA A 13 -40.37 63.04 -33.64
C ALA A 13 -39.91 63.09 -35.10
N VAL A 14 -39.76 61.92 -35.72
CA VAL A 14 -40.56 61.43 -36.87
C VAL A 14 -39.96 60.06 -37.21
N ALA A 15 -40.80 59.03 -37.14
CA ALA A 15 -40.47 57.64 -37.37
C ALA A 15 -39.74 57.40 -38.71
N THR A 16 -38.42 57.54 -38.72
CA THR A 16 -37.59 57.25 -39.90
C THR A 16 -37.12 55.81 -39.83
N SER A 17 -38.12 54.92 -39.90
CA SER A 17 -38.01 53.52 -40.31
C SER A 17 -36.74 52.84 -39.79
N TRP A 18 -36.73 52.47 -38.49
CA TRP A 18 -35.66 51.68 -37.88
C TRP A 18 -35.28 50.46 -38.72
N LYS A 19 -36.27 49.84 -39.39
CA LYS A 19 -36.06 48.74 -40.35
C LYS A 19 -35.16 49.13 -41.53
N LYS A 20 -35.25 50.37 -42.01
CA LYS A 20 -34.45 50.94 -43.11
C LYS A 20 -33.05 51.31 -42.63
N ILE A 21 -32.94 51.93 -41.45
CA ILE A 21 -31.64 52.23 -40.81
C ILE A 21 -30.88 50.94 -40.51
N TRP A 22 -31.57 49.94 -39.94
CA TRP A 22 -31.00 48.63 -39.65
C TRP A 22 -30.53 47.91 -40.92
N LYS A 23 -31.37 47.84 -41.97
CA LYS A 23 -30.98 47.21 -43.24
C LYS A 23 -29.82 47.91 -43.95
N LYS A 24 -29.78 49.26 -43.96
CA LYS A 24 -28.83 50.02 -44.78
C LYS A 24 -27.50 50.26 -44.07
N ASN A 25 -27.51 50.54 -42.77
CA ASN A 25 -26.32 51.00 -42.06
C ASN A 25 -25.79 49.96 -41.06
N LEU A 26 -26.66 49.23 -40.34
CA LEU A 26 -26.23 48.34 -39.25
C LEU A 26 -26.00 46.89 -39.72
N LYS A 27 -26.91 46.33 -40.52
CA LYS A 27 -26.85 44.95 -41.02
C LYS A 27 -25.57 44.62 -41.79
N PRO A 28 -25.15 45.41 -42.81
CA PRO A 28 -23.89 45.13 -43.51
C PRO A 28 -22.64 45.26 -42.61
N LEU A 29 -22.68 46.07 -41.55
CA LEU A 29 -21.58 46.16 -40.58
C LEU A 29 -21.58 44.97 -39.60
N ALA A 30 -22.75 44.47 -39.21
CA ALA A 30 -22.88 43.28 -38.37
C ALA A 30 -22.46 42.01 -39.12
N ASP A 31 -22.92 41.84 -40.37
CA ASP A 31 -22.59 40.72 -41.24
C ASP A 31 -21.08 40.71 -41.64
N LYS A 32 -20.38 41.85 -41.53
CA LYS A 32 -18.93 41.97 -41.78
C LYS A 32 -18.06 41.65 -40.56
N ARG A 33 -18.58 41.80 -39.33
CA ARG A 33 -17.83 41.53 -38.09
C ARG A 33 -18.07 40.13 -37.52
N TYR A 34 -19.18 39.48 -37.90
CA TYR A 34 -19.55 38.16 -37.41
C TYR A 34 -19.74 37.20 -38.59
N TYR A 35 -19.28 35.96 -38.44
CA TYR A 35 -19.61 34.90 -39.39
C TYR A 35 -21.14 34.72 -39.41
N THR A 36 -21.73 34.72 -40.61
CA THR A 36 -23.15 34.36 -40.73
C THR A 36 -23.36 32.92 -40.29
N LYS A 37 -24.55 32.57 -39.81
CA LYS A 37 -24.85 31.19 -39.39
C LYS A 37 -24.48 30.16 -40.46
N ALA A 38 -24.73 30.46 -41.74
CA ALA A 38 -24.33 29.61 -42.86
C ALA A 38 -22.80 29.50 -43.04
N GLN A 39 -22.05 30.58 -42.83
CA GLN A 39 -20.59 30.53 -42.86
C GLN A 39 -20.01 29.82 -41.63
N SER A 40 -20.65 29.94 -40.46
CA SER A 40 -20.27 29.20 -39.25
C SER A 40 -20.54 27.70 -39.41
N ASP A 41 -21.72 27.34 -39.93
CA ASP A 41 -22.14 25.96 -40.18
C ASP A 41 -21.28 25.31 -41.30
N ALA A 42 -20.75 26.09 -42.24
CA ALA A 42 -19.83 25.61 -43.28
C ALA A 42 -18.35 25.56 -42.83
N LYS A 43 -17.95 26.38 -41.84
CA LYS A 43 -16.56 26.50 -41.39
C LYS A 43 -16.24 25.62 -40.18
N TYR A 44 -17.23 25.31 -39.34
CA TYR A 44 -17.07 24.50 -38.14
C TYR A 44 -17.87 23.20 -38.25
N GLN A 45 -17.27 22.09 -37.82
CA GLN A 45 -17.90 20.77 -37.86
C GLN A 45 -19.22 20.75 -37.06
N PRO A 46 -20.29 20.07 -37.54
CA PRO A 46 -21.54 19.96 -36.81
C PRO A 46 -21.34 19.23 -35.48
N LYS A 47 -21.96 19.75 -34.42
CA LYS A 47 -21.91 19.19 -33.06
C LYS A 47 -22.38 17.73 -33.10
N GLY A 48 -21.47 16.80 -32.84
CA GLY A 48 -21.74 15.35 -32.87
C GLY A 48 -20.95 14.56 -33.92
N SER A 49 -20.26 15.24 -34.85
CA SER A 49 -19.40 14.58 -35.85
C SER A 49 -17.91 14.74 -35.48
N TYR A 50 -17.53 14.33 -34.26
CA TYR A 50 -16.15 14.41 -33.78
C TYR A 50 -15.27 13.23 -34.20
N GLU A 51 -15.82 12.28 -34.96
CA GLU A 51 -15.04 11.21 -35.57
C GLU A 51 -15.26 11.22 -37.09
N PRO A 52 -14.20 11.08 -37.91
CA PRO A 52 -14.36 10.76 -39.32
C PRO A 52 -15.38 9.62 -39.48
N ALA A 53 -16.39 9.80 -40.33
CA ALA A 53 -17.32 8.73 -40.67
C ALA A 53 -16.51 7.51 -41.17
N GLY A 54 -16.42 6.47 -40.32
CA GLY A 54 -15.59 5.29 -40.54
C GLY A 54 -14.34 5.15 -39.65
N SER A 55 -14.14 6.02 -38.65
CA SER A 55 -13.00 5.93 -37.71
C SER A 55 -13.38 5.70 -36.24
N GLY A 56 -14.66 5.78 -35.90
CA GLY A 56 -15.15 5.14 -34.69
C GLY A 56 -15.05 3.65 -34.90
N TYR A 57 -14.30 2.95 -34.05
CA TYR A 57 -14.22 1.49 -34.06
C TYR A 57 -15.63 0.95 -34.24
N THR A 58 -15.86 0.33 -35.39
CA THR A 58 -17.20 -0.19 -35.67
C THR A 58 -17.50 -1.24 -34.62
N LYS A 59 -18.77 -1.48 -34.29
CA LYS A 59 -19.15 -2.51 -33.32
C LYS A 59 -18.65 -3.93 -33.72
N ALA A 60 -18.19 -4.09 -34.96
CA ALA A 60 -17.50 -5.27 -35.48
C ALA A 60 -16.01 -5.38 -35.08
N GLU A 61 -15.37 -4.27 -34.68
CA GLU A 61 -13.97 -4.18 -34.25
C GLU A 61 -13.83 -4.08 -32.72
N THR A 62 -14.89 -3.70 -32.02
CA THR A 62 -14.96 -3.76 -30.56
C THR A 62 -15.57 -5.08 -30.11
N TYR A 63 -14.81 -5.90 -29.39
CA TYR A 63 -15.38 -7.05 -28.70
C TYR A 63 -16.49 -6.58 -27.76
N SER A 64 -17.66 -7.21 -27.83
CA SER A 64 -18.63 -7.12 -26.74
C SER A 64 -17.97 -7.53 -25.44
N LYS A 65 -18.52 -7.08 -24.30
CA LYS A 65 -18.00 -7.45 -22.98
C LYS A 65 -17.81 -8.97 -22.85
N ALA A 66 -18.75 -9.76 -23.35
CA ALA A 66 -18.65 -11.23 -23.35
C ALA A 66 -17.53 -11.75 -24.25
N GLU A 67 -17.30 -11.15 -25.43
CA GLU A 67 -16.20 -11.52 -26.33
C GLU A 67 -14.84 -11.09 -25.78
N ALA A 68 -14.78 -9.93 -25.13
CA ALA A 68 -13.58 -9.44 -24.45
C ALA A 68 -13.26 -10.34 -23.25
N ASP A 69 -14.25 -10.64 -22.42
CA ASP A 69 -14.10 -11.55 -21.29
C ASP A 69 -13.69 -12.94 -21.78
N ALA A 70 -14.29 -13.48 -22.84
CA ALA A 70 -13.88 -14.77 -23.41
C ALA A 70 -12.47 -14.75 -24.01
N LYS A 71 -12.06 -13.66 -24.69
CA LYS A 71 -10.72 -13.53 -25.28
C LYS A 71 -9.64 -13.28 -24.24
N TYR A 72 -9.90 -12.44 -23.24
CA TYR A 72 -8.90 -12.03 -22.26
C TYR A 72 -8.90 -12.88 -20.98
N ALA A 73 -9.99 -13.59 -20.64
CA ALA A 73 -9.96 -14.58 -19.56
C ALA A 73 -9.07 -15.79 -19.91
N ALA A 74 -9.06 -16.20 -21.19
CA ALA A 74 -8.22 -17.31 -21.67
C ALA A 74 -6.80 -16.86 -22.07
N ALA A 75 -6.62 -15.60 -22.48
CA ALA A 75 -5.29 -15.04 -22.83
C ALA A 75 -4.50 -14.52 -21.61
N GLY A 76 -5.04 -14.69 -20.40
CA GLY A 76 -4.37 -14.30 -19.17
C GLY A 76 -3.19 -15.21 -18.86
N SER A 77 -2.00 -14.86 -19.37
CA SER A 77 -0.72 -15.22 -18.75
C SER A 77 -0.51 -14.50 -17.41
N GLY A 78 -1.58 -14.04 -16.78
CA GLY A 78 -1.59 -13.42 -15.47
C GLY A 78 -1.77 -14.49 -14.41
N TYR A 79 -0.90 -14.50 -13.42
CA TYR A 79 -1.08 -15.35 -12.25
C TYR A 79 -2.43 -15.02 -11.60
N SER A 80 -3.22 -16.05 -11.28
CA SER A 80 -4.37 -15.89 -10.39
C SER A 80 -3.92 -15.21 -9.10
N LYS A 81 -4.85 -14.57 -8.38
CA LYS A 81 -4.53 -13.96 -7.08
C LYS A 81 -3.79 -14.95 -6.16
N ALA A 82 -4.19 -16.23 -6.15
CA ALA A 82 -3.52 -17.27 -5.37
C ALA A 82 -2.10 -17.60 -5.88
N GLU A 83 -1.88 -17.65 -7.20
CA GLU A 83 -0.54 -17.87 -7.76
C GLU A 83 0.38 -16.65 -7.57
N SER A 84 -0.17 -15.45 -7.67
CA SER A 84 0.52 -14.19 -7.38
C SER A 84 0.86 -14.12 -5.89
N ASP A 85 -0.11 -14.38 -5.01
CA ASP A 85 0.09 -14.39 -3.56
C ASP A 85 1.06 -15.50 -3.13
N GLY A 86 1.12 -16.65 -3.83
CA GLY A 86 2.11 -17.69 -3.58
C GLY A 86 3.52 -17.33 -4.08
N ARG A 87 3.64 -16.71 -5.26
CA ARG A 87 4.92 -16.28 -5.85
C ARG A 87 5.53 -15.07 -5.15
N TYR A 88 4.67 -14.16 -4.69
CA TYR A 88 5.05 -12.92 -3.99
C TYR A 88 4.68 -12.96 -2.51
N ALA A 89 4.31 -14.12 -1.97
CA ALA A 89 4.29 -14.34 -0.53
C ALA A 89 5.66 -13.90 -0.05
N ARG A 90 5.68 -12.80 0.71
CA ARG A 90 6.88 -12.33 1.38
C ARG A 90 7.28 -13.51 2.25
N SER A 91 8.27 -14.30 1.83
CA SER A 91 8.79 -15.43 2.59
C SER A 91 8.93 -14.92 4.00
N THR A 92 8.08 -15.40 4.92
CA THR A 92 7.94 -14.79 6.25
C THR A 92 9.35 -14.67 6.80
N SER A 93 9.80 -13.43 6.95
CA SER A 93 11.23 -13.13 6.90
C SER A 93 11.88 -13.79 8.10
N LEU A 94 12.68 -14.82 7.83
CA LEU A 94 13.49 -15.46 8.84
C LEU A 94 14.46 -14.43 9.38
N VAL A 95 14.31 -14.09 10.65
CA VAL A 95 15.21 -13.21 11.37
C VAL A 95 16.26 -14.07 12.05
N ARG A 96 17.51 -13.62 12.05
CA ARG A 96 18.63 -14.33 12.68
C ARG A 96 19.50 -13.35 13.45
N GLY A 97 20.22 -13.87 14.42
CA GLY A 97 21.26 -13.13 15.12
C GLY A 97 22.17 -14.04 15.94
N SER A 98 23.13 -13.42 16.59
CA SER A 98 23.96 -14.04 17.63
C SER A 98 23.55 -13.55 19.00
N TYR A 99 23.90 -14.30 20.03
CA TYR A 99 23.83 -13.85 21.42
C TYR A 99 25.14 -14.17 22.13
N MET A 100 25.42 -13.38 23.16
CA MET A 100 26.60 -13.51 24.01
C MET A 100 26.23 -13.06 25.42
N ILE A 101 26.52 -13.91 26.39
CA ILE A 101 26.37 -13.63 27.82
C ILE A 101 27.76 -13.81 28.44
N LEU A 102 28.31 -12.73 29.01
CA LEU A 102 29.66 -12.66 29.53
C LEU A 102 29.68 -11.88 30.83
N ASN A 103 30.14 -12.53 31.90
CA ASN A 103 30.27 -11.89 33.20
C ASN A 103 31.43 -12.52 34.00
N VAL A 104 31.85 -11.85 35.07
CA VAL A 104 32.71 -12.43 36.11
C VAL A 104 31.84 -12.62 37.34
N ALA A 105 31.41 -13.86 37.57
CA ALA A 105 30.56 -14.19 38.69
C ALA A 105 31.34 -14.19 40.00
N THR A 106 30.75 -13.67 41.07
CA THR A 106 31.33 -13.69 42.42
C THR A 106 30.94 -14.94 43.21
N ALA A 107 29.94 -15.68 42.74
CA ALA A 107 29.45 -16.93 43.34
C ALA A 107 28.73 -17.79 42.29
N ALA A 108 28.35 -19.01 42.65
CA ALA A 108 27.39 -19.80 41.88
C ALA A 108 25.99 -19.16 41.89
N ASN A 109 25.16 -19.52 40.92
CA ASN A 109 23.76 -19.06 40.78
C ASN A 109 23.58 -17.55 40.57
N GLN A 110 24.62 -16.83 40.16
CA GLN A 110 24.51 -15.43 39.77
C GLN A 110 23.91 -15.35 38.36
N PHE A 111 22.88 -14.52 38.21
CA PHE A 111 22.19 -14.32 36.93
C PHE A 111 22.96 -13.36 36.03
N ASP A 112 22.98 -13.68 34.74
CA ASP A 112 23.43 -12.79 33.69
C ASP A 112 22.61 -13.03 32.41
N GLY A 113 22.49 -12.02 31.55
CA GLY A 113 21.66 -12.14 30.37
C GLY A 113 21.87 -11.04 29.34
N THR A 114 21.24 -11.25 28.18
CA THR A 114 21.25 -10.34 27.04
C THR A 114 19.89 -10.34 26.37
N ASP A 115 19.53 -9.25 25.73
CA ASP A 115 18.32 -9.18 24.93
C ASP A 115 18.59 -9.56 23.46
N ILE A 116 17.60 -10.19 22.83
CA ILE A 116 17.53 -10.38 21.38
C ILE A 116 16.30 -9.65 20.84
N SER A 117 16.45 -8.96 19.72
CA SER A 117 15.36 -8.25 19.04
C SER A 117 15.12 -8.84 17.67
N PHE A 118 13.85 -9.02 17.29
CA PHE A 118 13.49 -9.51 15.96
C PHE A 118 13.51 -8.39 14.90
N GLY A 119 13.70 -7.13 15.30
CA GLY A 119 13.66 -5.97 14.40
C GLY A 119 12.28 -5.68 13.79
N THR A 120 11.28 -6.52 14.08
CA THR A 120 9.88 -6.33 13.71
C THR A 120 9.00 -7.01 14.75
N THR A 121 7.76 -6.54 14.89
CA THR A 121 6.76 -7.16 15.77
C THR A 121 6.00 -8.23 15.02
N PHE A 122 6.09 -9.47 15.49
CA PHE A 122 5.32 -10.61 15.00
C PHE A 122 3.86 -10.51 15.48
N ALA A 123 2.93 -11.13 14.76
CA ALA A 123 1.52 -11.14 15.16
C ALA A 123 1.27 -11.90 16.47
N SER A 124 2.13 -12.87 16.78
CA SER A 124 2.10 -13.66 18.01
C SER A 124 3.53 -13.93 18.49
N ALA A 125 3.70 -14.16 19.79
CA ALA A 125 4.97 -14.61 20.33
C ALA A 125 5.33 -15.99 19.75
N PRO A 126 6.55 -16.20 19.24
CA PRO A 126 6.97 -17.49 18.74
C PRO A 126 7.21 -18.49 19.89
N GLU A 127 6.95 -19.76 19.62
CA GLU A 127 7.32 -20.86 20.50
C GLU A 127 8.85 -20.97 20.57
N VAL A 128 9.41 -21.00 21.78
CA VAL A 128 10.86 -20.95 21.98
C VAL A 128 11.43 -22.34 22.19
N HIS A 129 12.52 -22.63 21.47
CA HIS A 129 13.30 -23.85 21.58
C HIS A 129 14.75 -23.49 21.87
N ILE A 130 15.27 -23.96 23.01
CA ILE A 130 16.69 -23.85 23.34
C ILE A 130 17.36 -25.18 22.97
N ILE A 131 18.25 -25.15 21.98
CA ILE A 131 19.05 -26.28 21.54
C ILE A 131 20.43 -26.20 22.22
N PRO A 132 20.79 -27.17 23.09
CA PRO A 132 22.10 -27.19 23.74
C PRO A 132 23.22 -27.50 22.73
N VAL A 133 24.48 -27.33 23.14
CA VAL A 133 25.64 -27.63 22.29
C VAL A 133 25.60 -29.11 21.85
N GLY A 134 25.60 -29.35 20.55
CA GLY A 134 25.47 -30.70 19.97
C GLY A 134 24.07 -31.31 20.05
N GLY A 135 23.07 -30.56 20.53
CA GLY A 135 21.69 -31.01 20.60
C GLY A 135 21.03 -31.17 19.23
N VAL A 136 20.11 -32.12 19.12
CA VAL A 136 19.30 -32.32 17.91
C VAL A 136 18.17 -31.27 17.91
N PRO A 137 17.95 -30.53 16.80
CA PRO A 137 16.84 -29.59 16.70
C PRO A 137 15.49 -30.29 16.84
N PRO A 138 14.58 -29.82 17.72
CA PRO A 138 13.23 -30.37 17.83
C PRO A 138 12.35 -29.96 16.64
N ALA A 139 11.14 -30.52 16.56
CA ALA A 139 10.15 -30.11 15.57
C ALA A 139 9.92 -28.59 15.62
N GLY A 140 9.90 -27.95 14.46
CA GLY A 140 9.83 -26.49 14.33
C GLY A 140 11.20 -25.80 14.23
N CYS A 141 12.29 -26.49 14.55
CA CYS A 141 13.65 -26.01 14.39
C CYS A 141 14.44 -26.83 13.38
N SER A 142 15.37 -26.18 12.69
CA SER A 142 16.31 -26.87 11.79
C SER A 142 17.62 -26.09 11.68
N GLY A 143 18.63 -26.70 11.05
CA GLY A 143 19.94 -26.07 10.91
C GLY A 143 20.84 -26.26 12.13
N SER A 144 21.76 -25.33 12.33
CA SER A 144 22.83 -25.41 13.36
C SER A 144 23.28 -24.03 13.81
N VAL A 145 24.26 -23.96 14.71
CA VAL A 145 24.92 -22.70 15.12
C VAL A 145 25.44 -21.89 13.92
N THR A 146 25.92 -22.54 12.86
CA THR A 146 26.49 -21.82 11.69
C THR A 146 25.43 -21.46 10.64
N ALA A 147 24.26 -22.07 10.73
CA ALA A 147 23.15 -21.87 9.81
C ALA A 147 21.83 -22.08 10.58
N PRO A 148 21.47 -21.15 11.49
CA PRO A 148 20.28 -21.35 12.32
C PRO A 148 19.03 -21.19 11.47
N ASP A 149 18.02 -22.02 11.67
CA ASP A 149 16.74 -21.91 10.96
C ASP A 149 15.57 -22.26 11.88
N ALA A 150 14.41 -21.73 11.52
CA ALA A 150 13.16 -21.88 12.26
C ALA A 150 11.98 -21.95 11.27
N SER A 151 11.09 -22.90 11.51
CA SER A 151 9.78 -22.96 10.87
C SER A 151 8.91 -21.78 11.33
N PRO A 152 7.88 -21.40 10.56
CA PRO A 152 6.98 -20.30 10.96
C PRO A 152 6.38 -20.53 12.34
N GLY A 153 6.43 -19.51 13.20
CA GLY A 153 5.93 -19.56 14.58
C GLY A 153 6.95 -19.97 15.62
N HIS A 154 8.21 -20.25 15.24
CA HIS A 154 9.23 -20.73 16.15
C HIS A 154 10.42 -19.75 16.30
N LEU A 155 10.99 -19.74 17.50
CA LEU A 155 12.28 -19.15 17.85
C LEU A 155 13.21 -20.30 18.26
N CYS A 156 14.27 -20.52 17.49
CA CYS A 156 15.25 -21.57 17.72
C CYS A 156 16.57 -20.94 18.15
N VAL A 157 17.01 -21.21 19.37
CA VAL A 157 18.24 -20.68 19.98
C VAL A 157 19.26 -21.82 20.08
N PHE A 158 20.35 -21.72 19.32
CA PHE A 158 21.39 -22.73 19.24
C PHE A 158 22.58 -22.31 20.09
N ALA A 159 22.87 -23.07 21.16
CA ALA A 159 24.08 -22.88 21.95
C ALA A 159 25.31 -23.39 21.19
N SER A 160 26.37 -22.59 21.21
CA SER A 160 27.66 -22.91 20.58
C SER A 160 28.75 -23.26 21.59
N LEU A 161 28.77 -22.55 22.72
CA LEU A 161 29.71 -22.76 23.81
C LEU A 161 29.05 -22.33 25.12
N SER A 162 29.31 -23.09 26.18
CA SER A 162 28.99 -22.72 27.56
C SER A 162 30.19 -23.06 28.45
N SER A 163 30.65 -22.09 29.22
CA SER A 163 31.75 -22.24 30.18
C SER A 163 31.40 -21.53 31.48
N ASN A 164 31.44 -22.24 32.60
CA ASN A 164 30.99 -21.76 33.92
C ASN A 164 29.57 -21.14 33.90
N ALA A 165 28.76 -21.50 32.91
CA ALA A 165 27.37 -21.09 32.77
C ALA A 165 26.47 -22.34 32.78
N GLY A 166 25.28 -22.18 33.34
CA GLY A 166 24.23 -23.19 33.31
C GLY A 166 23.56 -23.28 31.94
N THR A 167 22.37 -23.87 31.93
CA THR A 167 21.51 -23.88 30.74
C THR A 167 21.08 -22.44 30.40
N VAL A 168 20.95 -22.14 29.11
CA VAL A 168 20.35 -20.88 28.64
C VAL A 168 18.84 -21.00 28.71
N PHE A 169 18.18 -19.97 29.23
CA PHE A 169 16.74 -19.84 29.30
C PHE A 169 16.31 -18.56 28.59
N SER A 170 15.00 -18.41 28.35
CA SER A 170 14.44 -17.19 27.79
C SER A 170 13.34 -16.60 28.67
N CYS A 171 13.22 -15.27 28.66
CA CYS A 171 12.17 -14.53 29.34
C CYS A 171 11.32 -13.72 28.36
N LYS A 172 10.10 -13.41 28.81
CA LYS A 172 9.36 -12.24 28.34
C LYS A 172 9.86 -11.01 29.07
N ALA A 173 10.34 -10.02 28.32
CA ALA A 173 10.68 -8.72 28.86
C ALA A 173 9.42 -7.98 29.33
N SER A 174 8.29 -8.15 28.62
CA SER A 174 7.03 -7.46 28.93
C SER A 174 6.45 -7.77 30.31
N THR A 175 6.68 -8.97 30.83
CA THR A 175 6.11 -9.42 32.11
C THR A 175 7.15 -9.81 33.14
N SER A 176 8.45 -9.68 32.83
CA SER A 176 9.56 -10.19 33.66
C SER A 176 9.38 -11.67 34.05
N SER A 177 8.63 -12.42 33.24
CA SER A 177 8.42 -13.85 33.43
C SER A 177 9.63 -14.57 32.86
N CYS A 178 10.62 -14.71 33.74
CA CYS A 178 11.77 -15.59 33.59
C CYS A 178 11.45 -16.95 34.20
N PHE A 179 12.22 -17.98 33.88
CA PHE A 179 12.00 -19.40 34.24
C PHE A 179 11.01 -20.13 33.29
N GLY A 180 11.45 -20.33 32.04
CA GLY A 180 10.75 -21.12 31.03
C GLY A 180 11.32 -20.91 29.63
N THR A 181 10.56 -21.34 28.62
CA THR A 181 10.78 -21.05 27.19
C THR A 181 9.73 -20.04 26.75
N ALA A 182 10.03 -18.75 26.91
CA ALA A 182 9.10 -17.66 26.62
C ALA A 182 9.75 -16.56 25.78
N SER A 183 8.95 -15.90 24.94
CA SER A 183 9.35 -14.75 24.13
C SER A 183 8.20 -13.72 24.05
N ASP A 184 8.55 -12.49 23.74
CA ASP A 184 7.62 -11.48 23.28
C ASP A 184 7.53 -11.49 21.74
N PRO A 185 6.47 -10.93 21.13
CA PRO A 185 6.37 -10.85 19.68
C PRO A 185 7.47 -10.02 19.00
N TRP A 186 8.25 -9.23 19.74
CA TRP A 186 9.32 -8.36 19.21
C TRP A 186 10.74 -8.80 19.61
N GLY A 187 10.88 -9.82 20.46
CA GLY A 187 12.17 -10.24 21.00
C GLY A 187 12.05 -11.16 22.21
N ALA A 188 13.18 -11.43 22.85
CA ALA A 188 13.24 -12.17 24.10
C ALA A 188 14.49 -11.76 24.87
N THR A 189 14.48 -11.92 26.19
CA THR A 189 15.70 -11.87 26.98
C THR A 189 16.24 -13.28 27.12
N LEU A 190 17.51 -13.51 26.79
CA LEU A 190 18.22 -14.76 27.04
C LEU A 190 19.04 -14.62 28.31
N PHE A 191 18.99 -15.59 29.21
CA PHE A 191 19.73 -15.54 30.46
C PHE A 191 20.26 -16.91 30.87
N THR A 192 21.25 -16.89 31.75
CA THR A 192 21.80 -18.09 32.38
C THR A 192 22.27 -17.78 33.80
N THR A 193 22.78 -18.79 34.51
CA THR A 193 23.35 -18.65 35.85
C THR A 193 24.79 -19.15 35.88
N SER A 194 25.63 -18.60 36.76
CA SER A 194 26.97 -19.15 37.00
C SER A 194 26.91 -20.51 37.67
N ASN A 195 27.85 -21.39 37.32
CA ASN A 195 28.06 -22.62 38.08
C ASN A 195 28.95 -22.39 39.31
N ALA A 196 29.88 -21.42 39.23
CA ALA A 196 30.78 -21.03 40.31
C ALA A 196 31.26 -19.57 40.14
N ALA A 197 32.00 -19.07 41.14
CA ALA A 197 32.74 -17.82 40.99
C ALA A 197 33.79 -17.92 39.88
N GLY A 198 33.98 -16.85 39.12
CA GLY A 198 34.90 -16.78 37.98
C GLY A 198 34.21 -16.30 36.69
N SER A 199 34.98 -16.23 35.60
CA SER A 199 34.43 -15.87 34.28
C SER A 199 33.36 -16.87 33.85
N MET A 200 32.19 -16.39 33.46
CA MET A 200 31.12 -17.15 32.84
C MET A 200 30.93 -16.70 31.40
N GLN A 201 30.62 -17.66 30.52
CA GLN A 201 30.43 -17.38 29.11
C GLN A 201 29.36 -18.32 28.53
N ALA A 202 28.40 -17.75 27.81
CA ALA A 202 27.47 -18.51 26.98
C ALA A 202 27.29 -17.78 25.64
N PHE A 203 27.47 -18.51 24.54
CA PHE A 203 27.40 -17.96 23.19
C PHE A 203 26.55 -18.82 22.28
N GLY A 204 25.95 -18.20 21.27
CA GLY A 204 25.31 -18.95 20.22
C GLY A 204 24.64 -18.07 19.18
N THR A 205 23.78 -18.71 18.42
CA THR A 205 22.97 -18.05 17.39
C THR A 205 21.51 -18.35 17.59
N TRP A 206 20.66 -17.58 16.96
CA TRP A 206 19.23 -17.80 16.99
C TRP A 206 18.60 -17.49 15.63
N ALA A 207 17.45 -18.10 15.40
CA ALA A 207 16.60 -17.85 14.26
C ALA A 207 15.14 -17.78 14.70
N ALA A 208 14.39 -16.81 14.19
CA ALA A 208 12.98 -16.63 14.49
C ALA A 208 12.21 -16.40 13.20
N ARG A 209 11.11 -17.12 13.00
CA ARG A 209 10.25 -16.92 11.84
C ARG A 209 8.82 -16.63 12.27
N PRO A 210 8.21 -15.52 11.82
CA PRO A 210 6.81 -15.25 12.11
C PRO A 210 5.89 -16.20 11.33
N THR A 211 4.74 -16.56 11.93
CA THR A 211 3.58 -17.05 11.16
C THR A 211 2.96 -15.92 10.34
N ALA A 212 2.95 -14.72 10.91
CA ALA A 212 2.59 -13.46 10.26
C ALA A 212 3.32 -12.28 10.94
N VAL A 213 3.59 -11.22 10.19
CA VAL A 213 4.13 -9.95 10.71
C VAL A 213 2.98 -8.98 10.89
N VAL A 214 2.96 -8.19 11.98
CA VAL A 214 1.96 -7.14 12.15
C VAL A 214 2.13 -6.13 11.02
N ALA A 215 1.13 -5.99 10.16
CA ALA A 215 1.17 -5.04 9.06
C ALA A 215 1.08 -3.61 9.59
N THR A 216 2.21 -2.96 9.83
CA THR A 216 2.25 -1.51 9.92
C THR A 216 2.29 -0.93 8.50
N ALA A 217 1.14 -0.92 7.82
CA ALA A 217 0.98 -0.12 6.62
C ALA A 217 0.41 1.25 7.04
N PRO A 218 1.03 2.39 6.68
CA PRO A 218 0.25 3.60 6.45
C PRO A 218 -0.75 3.22 5.36
N GLY A 219 -2.05 3.36 5.65
CA GLY A 219 -3.11 2.90 4.76
C GLY A 219 -2.89 3.35 3.32
N ARG A 220 -2.47 2.41 2.45
CA ARG A 220 -2.65 2.59 1.02
C ARG A 220 -4.13 2.32 0.76
N VAL A 221 -4.91 3.39 0.78
CA VAL A 221 -6.25 3.39 0.17
C VAL A 221 -6.03 2.98 -1.29
N SER A 222 -6.48 1.79 -1.66
CA SER A 222 -6.58 1.44 -3.07
C SER A 222 -7.53 2.46 -3.72
N PRO A 223 -7.21 3.03 -4.90
CA PRO A 223 -8.18 3.82 -5.63
C PRO A 223 -9.41 2.95 -5.85
N GLY A 224 -10.54 3.36 -5.25
CA GLY A 224 -11.78 2.60 -5.31
C GLY A 224 -12.16 2.36 -6.77
N SER A 225 -12.58 1.14 -7.07
CA SER A 225 -13.33 0.84 -8.28
C SER A 225 -14.54 1.77 -8.33
N GLY A 226 -14.49 2.77 -9.21
CA GLY A 226 -15.58 3.71 -9.41
C GLY A 226 -16.88 2.96 -9.70
N SER A 227 -17.81 3.00 -8.76
CA SER A 227 -19.19 2.60 -8.99
C SER A 227 -19.79 3.54 -10.03
N THR A 228 -20.25 2.94 -11.11
CA THR A 228 -21.05 3.51 -12.18
C THR A 228 -22.12 4.46 -11.64
N GLY A 229 -22.01 5.74 -11.98
CA GLY A 229 -23.12 6.69 -11.86
C GLY A 229 -24.22 6.26 -12.82
N SER A 230 -25.38 5.95 -12.26
CA SER A 230 -26.64 5.87 -13.00
C SER A 230 -27.14 7.29 -13.21
N ASP A 231 -26.96 7.81 -14.42
CA ASP A 231 -27.66 9.01 -14.88
C ASP A 231 -29.16 8.68 -15.02
N GLU A 232 -29.97 9.35 -14.20
CA GLU A 232 -31.42 9.42 -14.33
C GLU A 232 -31.77 10.48 -15.38
N PRO A 233 -32.68 10.21 -16.35
CA PRO A 233 -32.95 11.13 -17.45
C PRO A 233 -33.90 12.27 -17.02
N LEU A 234 -33.42 13.51 -17.15
CA LEU A 234 -34.27 14.71 -17.08
C LEU A 234 -35.19 14.77 -18.31
N GLY A 235 -36.45 14.38 -18.10
CA GLY A 235 -37.55 14.61 -19.04
C GLY A 235 -37.92 16.09 -19.15
N THR A 236 -37.91 16.59 -20.37
CA THR A 236 -38.40 17.92 -20.76
C THR A 236 -39.93 17.97 -20.85
N GLY A 237 -40.56 19.02 -20.30
CA GLY A 237 -41.55 19.80 -21.06
C GLY A 237 -42.97 20.00 -20.48
N ALA A 238 -43.23 21.27 -20.11
CA ALA A 238 -44.43 22.06 -20.43
C ALA A 238 -45.75 21.95 -19.62
N THR A 239 -45.97 22.99 -18.81
CA THR A 239 -47.18 23.86 -18.71
C THR A 239 -48.55 23.32 -19.16
N ARG A 240 -49.54 23.32 -18.26
CA ARG A 240 -50.51 24.41 -18.07
C ARG A 240 -51.23 24.28 -16.73
#